data_AF-A0A820XVY5-F1
#
_entry.id   AF-A0A820XVY5-F1
#
_cell.length_a   1.000
_cell.length_b   1.000
_cell.length_c   1.000
_cell.angle_alpha   90.00
_cell.angle_beta   90.00
_cell.angle_gamma   90.00
#
_symmetry.space_group_name_H-M   'P 1'
#
loop_
_entity.id
_entity.type
_entity.pdbx_description
1 polymer ?
#
loop_
_entity_poly.entity_id
_entity_poly.type
_entity_poly.pdbx_seq_one_letter_code
_entity_poly.pdbx_strand_id
1 'polypeptide(L)'
;MSDSSVTSTSYNSSNKKFVLKNANSSIIELISSQQAIEELQKTDDYIANFSQFDLESRVNVSSPTIQDYIKFITQQILTWDEESSQAMTSCIEFINRTCLEQLSLLTYPPQIYVVLTNGKDENNAAYCRNESVIVMPLRIVLGRNISQIFAHELFHIWSKWHTNLTIRDELYASIGYHKIPVEKSIEFPASLQKIKMTNPDAPFVLKYYIELEKVGDQSGKKYKCT
;
A
#
# COMPACT_ATOMS: atom_id res chain seq x y z
N MET A 1 49.01 8.75 23.27
CA MET A 1 47.71 9.36 23.62
C MET A 1 47.20 10.00 22.34
N SER A 2 46.12 9.59 21.69
CA SER A 2 45.12 8.56 21.94
C SER A 2 44.54 8.25 20.55
N ASP A 3 44.53 6.97 20.24
CA ASP A 3 43.94 6.38 19.05
C ASP A 3 42.41 6.56 19.11
N SER A 4 41.79 7.04 18.04
CA SER A 4 40.33 7.05 17.91
C SER A 4 39.96 6.43 16.57
N SER A 5 40.02 5.11 16.57
CA SER A 5 39.41 4.25 15.57
C SER A 5 37.89 4.44 15.60
N VAL A 6 37.38 5.18 14.62
CA VAL A 6 35.95 5.16 14.31
C VAL A 6 35.68 3.80 13.65
N THR A 7 35.17 2.86 14.44
CA THR A 7 34.64 1.60 13.95
C THR A 7 33.43 1.90 13.07
N SER A 8 33.64 1.88 11.75
CA SER A 8 32.57 1.77 10.77
C SER A 8 31.94 0.38 10.93
N THR A 9 30.85 0.29 11.68
CA THR A 9 29.96 -0.87 11.64
C THR A 9 29.32 -0.89 10.26
N SER A 10 29.88 -1.69 9.37
CA SER A 10 29.22 -2.09 8.12
C SER A 10 27.99 -2.90 8.51
N TYR A 11 26.83 -2.25 8.64
CA TYR A 11 25.57 -2.98 8.72
C TYR A 11 25.37 -3.69 7.40
N ASN A 12 25.42 -5.02 7.48
CA ASN A 12 25.14 -5.89 6.36
C ASN A 12 23.66 -5.67 6.01
N SER A 13 23.39 -5.08 4.85
CA SER A 13 22.06 -4.70 4.36
C SER A 13 21.23 -5.92 3.92
N SER A 14 21.31 -7.01 4.69
CA SER A 14 20.61 -8.25 4.41
C SER A 14 19.14 -8.12 4.74
N ASN A 15 18.29 -8.64 3.85
CA ASN A 15 16.86 -8.66 4.07
C ASN A 15 16.50 -9.38 5.38
N LYS A 16 15.54 -8.84 6.13
CA LYS A 16 15.05 -9.45 7.38
C LYS A 16 13.68 -10.08 7.15
N LYS A 17 13.54 -11.36 7.50
CA LYS A 17 12.33 -12.16 7.25
C LYS A 17 11.58 -12.46 8.54
N PHE A 18 10.26 -12.48 8.44
CA PHE A 18 9.32 -12.81 9.52
C PHE A 18 8.23 -13.72 8.97
N VAL A 19 7.67 -14.56 9.85
CA VAL A 19 6.49 -15.36 9.53
C VAL A 19 5.25 -14.61 10.03
N LEU A 20 4.31 -14.35 9.13
CA LEU A 20 2.95 -13.96 9.51
C LEU A 20 2.21 -15.23 9.93
N LYS A 21 1.60 -15.25 11.12
CA LYS A 21 0.89 -16.42 11.67
C LYS A 21 -0.52 -16.57 11.10
N ASN A 22 -0.62 -16.46 9.78
CA ASN A 22 -1.86 -16.63 9.04
C ASN A 22 -2.00 -18.05 8.49
N ALA A 23 -3.12 -18.37 7.83
CA ALA A 23 -3.49 -19.73 7.41
C ALA A 23 -2.38 -20.45 6.61
N ASN A 24 -1.67 -19.74 5.74
CA ASN A 24 -0.59 -20.29 4.92
C ASN A 24 0.82 -19.83 5.32
N SER A 25 0.99 -19.22 6.51
CA SER A 25 2.28 -18.81 7.07
C SER A 25 3.15 -17.97 6.11
N SER A 26 2.59 -16.87 5.59
CA SER A 26 3.26 -15.99 4.65
C SER A 26 4.53 -15.37 5.23
N ILE A 27 5.52 -15.12 4.37
CA ILE A 27 6.76 -14.46 4.75
C ILE A 27 6.63 -12.95 4.54
N ILE A 28 6.88 -12.17 5.58
CA ILE A 28 7.08 -10.72 5.49
C ILE A 28 8.58 -10.46 5.45
N GLU A 29 9.06 -9.77 4.44
CA GLU A 29 10.47 -9.47 4.26
C GLU A 29 10.71 -7.96 4.17
N LEU A 30 11.52 -7.43 5.08
CA LEU A 30 12.09 -6.10 4.97
C LEU A 30 13.20 -6.19 3.93
N ILE A 31 12.93 -5.67 2.73
CA ILE A 31 13.83 -5.80 1.60
C ILE A 31 14.88 -4.69 1.58
N SER A 32 16.07 -5.00 1.05
CA SER A 32 17.15 -4.03 0.84
C SER A 32 16.73 -2.90 -0.09
N SER A 33 17.43 -1.77 -0.03
CA SER A 33 17.18 -0.63 -0.91
C SER A 33 17.35 -0.98 -2.39
N GLN A 34 18.30 -1.85 -2.74
CA GLN A 34 18.47 -2.34 -4.11
C GLN A 34 17.25 -3.11 -4.59
N GLN A 35 16.77 -4.09 -3.81
CA GLN A 35 15.58 -4.85 -4.17
C GLN A 35 14.32 -3.97 -4.17
N ALA A 36 14.23 -3.00 -3.26
CA ALA A 36 13.13 -2.03 -3.24
C ALA A 36 13.09 -1.19 -4.53
N ILE A 37 14.26 -0.81 -5.06
CA ILE A 37 14.34 -0.14 -6.37
C ILE A 37 13.80 -1.07 -7.45
N GLU A 38 14.23 -2.33 -7.49
CA GLU A 38 13.75 -3.31 -8.47
C GLU A 38 12.24 -3.53 -8.40
N GLU A 39 11.65 -3.54 -7.21
CA GLU A 39 10.20 -3.67 -7.03
C GLU A 39 9.43 -2.42 -7.44
N LEU A 40 9.87 -1.22 -7.03
CA LEU A 40 9.14 0.02 -7.26
C LEU A 40 9.27 0.57 -8.70
N GLN A 41 10.31 0.16 -9.44
CA GLN A 41 10.49 0.49 -10.85
C GLN A 41 9.54 -0.29 -11.78
N LYS A 42 8.92 -1.38 -11.30
CA LYS A 42 7.97 -2.16 -12.11
C LYS A 42 6.72 -1.33 -12.40
N THR A 43 6.33 -1.30 -13.66
CA THR A 43 5.02 -0.78 -14.07
C THR A 43 3.94 -1.75 -13.61
N ASP A 44 2.97 -1.23 -12.87
CA ASP A 44 1.82 -1.97 -12.36
C ASP A 44 0.53 -1.22 -12.64
N ASP A 45 -0.61 -1.78 -12.20
CA ASP A 45 -1.92 -1.15 -12.37
C ASP A 45 -1.96 0.27 -11.79
N TYR A 46 -1.19 0.57 -10.76
CA TYR A 46 -1.13 1.91 -10.18
C TYR A 46 -0.49 2.91 -11.14
N ILE A 47 0.73 2.63 -11.59
CA ILE A 47 1.46 3.50 -12.53
C ILE A 47 0.75 3.57 -13.89
N ALA A 48 0.23 2.45 -14.38
CA ALA A 48 -0.44 2.37 -15.68
C ALA A 48 -1.73 3.21 -15.74
N ASN A 49 -2.32 3.52 -14.58
CA ASN A 49 -3.56 4.28 -14.50
C ASN A 49 -3.35 5.78 -14.28
N PHE A 50 -2.13 6.31 -14.19
CA PHE A 50 -1.95 7.75 -13.96
C PHE A 50 -2.56 8.62 -15.06
N SER A 51 -3.18 9.72 -14.63
CA SER A 51 -3.48 10.83 -15.53
C SER A 51 -2.26 11.75 -15.66
N GLN A 52 -2.29 12.64 -16.64
CA GLN A 52 -1.26 13.67 -16.78
C GLN A 52 -1.17 14.56 -15.53
N PHE A 53 -2.31 14.95 -14.98
CA PHE A 53 -2.39 15.75 -13.76
C PHE A 53 -1.84 15.00 -12.54
N ASP A 54 -2.09 13.69 -12.45
CA ASP A 54 -1.58 12.82 -11.39
C ASP A 54 -0.05 12.81 -11.36
N LEU A 55 0.57 12.57 -12.53
CA LEU A 55 2.00 12.60 -12.72
C LEU A 55 2.61 13.96 -12.36
N GLU A 56 2.02 15.05 -12.86
CA GLU A 56 2.46 16.43 -12.57
C GLU A 56 2.40 16.74 -11.07
N SER A 57 1.33 16.32 -10.40
CA SER A 57 1.13 16.54 -8.96
C SER A 57 2.13 15.77 -8.12
N ARG A 58 2.51 14.54 -8.52
CA ARG A 58 3.45 13.68 -7.79
C ARG A 58 4.90 14.11 -7.96
N VAL A 59 5.31 14.38 -9.20
CA VAL A 59 6.71 14.75 -9.51
C VAL A 59 6.96 16.24 -9.27
N ASN A 60 5.89 17.05 -9.20
CA ASN A 60 5.95 18.49 -9.01
C ASN A 60 6.76 19.22 -10.11
N VAL A 61 6.58 18.78 -11.36
CA VAL A 61 7.14 19.40 -12.57
C VAL A 61 6.09 19.38 -13.67
N SER A 62 6.21 20.26 -14.66
CA SER A 62 5.31 20.28 -15.82
C SER A 62 5.66 19.18 -16.81
N SER A 63 4.64 18.47 -17.31
CA SER A 63 4.78 17.43 -18.33
C SER A 63 5.82 16.31 -18.06
N PRO A 64 5.86 15.73 -16.84
CA PRO A 64 6.77 14.62 -16.53
C PRO A 64 6.39 13.35 -17.29
N THR A 65 7.40 12.50 -17.49
CA THR A 65 7.23 11.14 -17.98
C THR A 65 7.09 10.15 -16.82
N ILE A 66 6.65 8.92 -17.12
CA ILE A 66 6.66 7.81 -16.17
C ILE A 66 8.09 7.54 -15.64
N GLN A 67 9.12 7.74 -16.46
CA GLN A 67 10.51 7.58 -16.04
C GLN A 67 10.94 8.65 -15.02
N ASP A 68 10.44 9.88 -15.15
CA ASP A 68 10.68 10.93 -14.16
C ASP A 68 10.02 10.57 -12.82
N TYR A 69 8.81 10.04 -12.86
CA TYR A 69 8.13 9.51 -11.66
C TYR A 69 8.89 8.35 -11.02
N ILE A 70 9.33 7.36 -11.82
CA ILE A 70 10.11 6.22 -11.32
C ILE A 70 11.41 6.70 -10.68
N LYS A 71 12.12 7.63 -11.33
CA LYS A 71 13.32 8.26 -10.77
C LYS A 71 13.02 8.99 -9.47
N PHE A 72 11.89 9.69 -9.40
CA PHE A 72 11.47 10.39 -8.19
C PHE A 72 11.22 9.43 -7.03
N ILE A 73 10.39 8.39 -7.20
CA ILE A 73 10.06 7.48 -6.09
C ILE A 73 11.26 6.65 -5.63
N THR A 74 12.16 6.25 -6.54
CA THR A 74 13.35 5.47 -6.18
C THR A 74 14.36 6.27 -5.36
N GLN A 75 14.41 7.59 -5.51
CA GLN A 75 15.20 8.49 -4.66
C GLN A 75 14.67 8.60 -3.22
N GLN A 76 13.45 8.16 -2.96
CA GLN A 76 12.84 8.23 -1.62
C GLN A 76 13.09 6.98 -0.79
N ILE A 77 13.61 5.91 -1.40
CA ILE A 77 13.90 4.64 -0.74
C ILE A 77 15.02 4.83 0.29
N LEU A 78 14.82 4.25 1.47
CA LEU A 78 15.79 4.23 2.55
C LEU A 78 16.27 2.80 2.80
N THR A 79 17.42 2.69 3.46
CA THR A 79 17.91 1.42 3.98
C THR A 79 17.38 1.22 5.40
N TRP A 80 16.92 0.01 5.71
CA TRP A 80 16.57 -0.37 7.08
C TRP A 80 17.79 -0.30 7.99
N ASP A 81 17.68 0.46 9.07
CA ASP A 81 18.64 0.49 10.17
C ASP A 81 18.14 -0.34 11.36
N GLU A 82 18.91 -0.37 12.45
CA GLU A 82 18.56 -1.14 13.65
C GLU A 82 17.25 -0.66 14.29
N GLU A 83 17.06 0.66 14.41
CA GLU A 83 15.88 1.24 15.06
C GLU A 83 14.60 0.93 14.28
N SER A 84 14.59 1.22 12.98
CA SER A 84 13.44 0.96 12.09
C SER A 84 13.16 -0.54 11.95
N SER A 85 14.19 -1.38 11.86
CA SER A 85 14.05 -2.84 11.82
C SER A 85 13.46 -3.38 13.13
N GLN A 86 13.87 -2.85 14.27
CA GLN A 86 13.36 -3.26 15.57
C GLN A 86 11.91 -2.82 15.75
N ALA A 87 11.54 -1.61 15.32
CA ALA A 87 10.16 -1.14 15.33
C ALA A 87 9.23 -2.05 14.50
N MET A 88 9.65 -2.42 13.28
CA MET A 88 8.90 -3.38 12.46
C MET A 88 8.84 -4.77 13.08
N THR A 89 9.92 -5.24 13.71
CA THR A 89 9.95 -6.53 14.42
C THR A 89 8.88 -6.57 15.50
N SER A 90 8.89 -5.58 16.39
CA SER A 90 7.90 -5.49 17.47
C SER A 90 6.48 -5.31 16.96
N CYS A 91 6.30 -4.59 15.85
CA CYS A 91 5.00 -4.43 15.19
C CYS A 91 4.44 -5.77 14.66
N ILE A 92 5.25 -6.54 13.93
CA ILE A 92 4.84 -7.83 13.37
C ILE A 92 4.57 -8.84 14.48
N GLU A 93 5.42 -8.88 15.53
CA GLU A 93 5.19 -9.71 16.72
C GLU A 93 3.89 -9.34 17.45
N PHE A 94 3.62 -8.04 17.59
CA PHE A 94 2.39 -7.55 18.18
C PHE A 94 1.16 -8.00 17.40
N ILE A 95 1.17 -7.88 16.07
CA ILE A 95 0.07 -8.32 15.20
C ILE A 95 -0.11 -9.84 15.28
N ASN A 96 0.97 -10.60 15.17
CA ASN A 96 0.95 -12.06 15.29
C ASN A 96 0.40 -12.56 16.63
N ARG A 97 0.58 -11.80 17.71
CA ARG A 97 0.04 -12.13 19.03
C ARG A 97 -1.42 -11.69 19.18
N THR A 98 -1.72 -10.46 18.78
CA THR A 98 -3.01 -9.81 19.09
C THR A 98 -4.12 -10.22 18.12
N CYS A 99 -3.76 -10.53 16.87
CA CYS A 99 -4.70 -10.87 15.82
C CYS A 99 -4.62 -12.36 15.41
N LEU A 100 -4.04 -13.22 16.24
CA LEU A 100 -3.73 -14.62 15.89
C LEU A 100 -4.97 -15.38 15.39
N GLU A 101 -6.09 -15.25 16.13
CA GLU A 101 -7.33 -15.94 15.77
C GLU A 101 -7.83 -15.50 14.40
N GLN A 102 -7.85 -14.19 14.14
CA GLN A 102 -8.28 -13.65 12.86
C GLN A 102 -7.31 -14.06 11.74
N LEU A 103 -6.01 -13.86 11.93
CA LEU A 103 -4.98 -14.19 10.95
C LEU A 103 -5.03 -15.66 10.55
N SER A 104 -5.25 -16.57 11.49
CA SER A 104 -5.29 -18.01 11.20
C SER A 104 -6.40 -18.43 10.24
N LEU A 105 -7.40 -17.56 10.01
CA LEU A 105 -8.48 -17.75 9.04
C LEU A 105 -8.18 -17.13 7.66
N LEU A 106 -7.11 -16.33 7.55
CA LEU A 106 -6.84 -15.52 6.36
C LEU A 106 -5.65 -16.10 5.56
N THR A 107 -5.84 -16.25 4.25
CA THR A 107 -4.78 -16.60 3.31
C THR A 107 -4.21 -15.34 2.67
N TYR A 108 -2.89 -15.20 2.69
CA TYR A 108 -2.14 -14.08 2.10
C TYR A 108 -1.26 -14.59 0.96
N PRO A 109 -0.69 -13.70 0.10
CA PRO A 109 0.39 -14.08 -0.79
C PRO A 109 1.54 -14.77 0.00
N PRO A 110 2.22 -15.79 -0.54
CA PRO A 110 3.29 -16.49 0.18
C PRO A 110 4.43 -15.58 0.64
N GLN A 111 4.66 -14.48 -0.09
CA GLN A 111 5.71 -13.51 0.17
C GLN A 111 5.10 -12.10 0.11
N ILE A 112 5.42 -11.28 1.11
CA ILE A 112 5.07 -9.88 1.22
C ILE A 112 6.38 -9.11 1.43
N TYR A 113 6.62 -8.08 0.63
CA TYR A 113 7.79 -7.22 0.72
C TYR A 113 7.43 -5.90 1.40
N VAL A 114 8.30 -5.44 2.30
CA VAL A 114 8.15 -4.13 2.95
C VAL A 114 9.31 -3.23 2.55
N VAL A 115 8.96 -2.11 1.91
CA VAL A 115 9.89 -1.07 1.49
C VAL A 115 9.86 0.07 2.52
N LEU A 116 11.03 0.56 2.92
CA LEU A 116 11.16 1.77 3.73
C LEU A 116 11.39 2.98 2.82
N THR A 117 10.65 4.07 3.03
CA THR A 117 10.86 5.34 2.32
C THR A 117 10.93 6.52 3.27
N ASN A 118 11.38 7.67 2.77
CA ASN A 118 11.29 8.93 3.51
C ASN A 118 9.87 9.56 3.49
N GLY A 119 8.92 8.95 2.78
CA GLY A 119 7.52 9.36 2.70
C GLY A 119 7.18 10.45 1.69
N LYS A 120 8.15 11.02 0.97
CA LYS A 120 7.87 12.09 -0.03
C LYS A 120 7.16 11.59 -1.29
N ASP A 121 7.19 10.28 -1.51
CA ASP A 121 6.55 9.56 -2.60
C ASP A 121 5.01 9.60 -2.54
N GLU A 122 4.42 9.52 -1.33
CA GLU A 122 2.96 9.53 -1.11
C GLU A 122 2.55 10.38 0.12
N ASN A 123 3.17 11.54 0.31
CA ASN A 123 2.85 12.50 1.37
C ASN A 123 2.79 11.90 2.80
N ASN A 124 3.78 11.07 3.14
CA ASN A 124 3.90 10.31 4.39
C ASN A 124 2.79 9.29 4.64
N ALA A 125 2.00 8.91 3.64
CA ALA A 125 1.08 7.79 3.74
C ALA A 125 1.82 6.45 3.52
N ALA A 126 1.42 5.42 4.27
CA ALA A 126 1.70 4.06 3.88
C ALA A 126 0.74 3.66 2.76
N TYR A 127 1.16 2.71 1.93
CA TYR A 127 0.35 2.23 0.82
C TYR A 127 0.86 0.89 0.30
N CYS A 128 0.04 0.19 -0.47
CA CYS A 128 0.40 -1.05 -1.12
C CYS A 128 0.64 -0.86 -2.62
N ARG A 129 1.66 -1.54 -3.15
CA ARG A 129 1.93 -1.69 -4.58
C ARG A 129 1.75 -3.16 -4.96
N ASN A 130 1.28 -3.41 -6.18
CA ASN A 130 1.01 -4.78 -6.65
C ASN A 130 0.15 -5.59 -5.66
N GLU A 131 0.34 -6.91 -5.66
CA GLU A 131 -0.33 -7.86 -4.78
C GLU A 131 0.43 -8.14 -3.48
N SER A 132 1.68 -7.69 -3.34
CA SER A 132 2.57 -8.15 -2.27
C SER A 132 3.55 -7.11 -1.72
N VAL A 133 3.52 -5.85 -2.16
CA VAL A 133 4.46 -4.82 -1.68
C VAL A 133 3.73 -3.84 -0.78
N ILE A 134 4.25 -3.62 0.43
CA ILE A 134 3.83 -2.57 1.35
C ILE A 134 4.95 -1.54 1.42
N VAL A 135 4.62 -0.27 1.21
CA VAL A 135 5.56 0.85 1.31
C VAL A 135 5.28 1.62 2.60
N MET A 136 6.31 1.72 3.45
CA MET A 136 6.22 2.30 4.79
C MET A 136 7.14 3.53 4.90
N PRO A 137 6.58 4.74 5.09
CA PRO A 137 7.37 5.91 5.45
C PRO A 137 8.04 5.76 6.82
N LEU A 138 9.31 6.19 6.94
CA LEU A 138 10.07 6.14 8.19
C LEU A 138 9.32 6.82 9.36
N ARG A 139 8.62 7.93 9.09
CA ARG A 139 7.80 8.63 10.09
C ARG A 139 6.68 7.75 10.66
N ILE A 140 6.10 6.88 9.85
CA ILE A 140 5.08 5.91 10.30
C ILE A 140 5.74 4.78 11.07
N VAL A 141 6.87 4.26 10.57
CA VAL A 141 7.62 3.17 11.22
C VAL A 141 8.06 3.54 12.63
N LEU A 142 8.57 4.75 12.83
CA LEU A 142 8.96 5.25 14.16
C LEU A 142 7.79 5.89 14.92
N GLY A 143 6.59 5.86 14.34
CA GLY A 143 5.38 6.46 14.89
C GLY A 143 4.61 5.53 15.84
N ARG A 144 3.76 6.11 16.68
CA ARG A 144 2.99 5.37 17.69
C ARG A 144 1.93 4.42 17.12
N ASN A 145 1.46 4.69 15.90
CA ASN A 145 0.36 3.95 15.28
C ASN A 145 0.83 2.89 14.27
N ILE A 146 2.12 2.52 14.28
CA ILE A 146 2.71 1.59 13.30
C ILE A 146 1.90 0.29 13.16
N SER A 147 1.46 -0.32 14.28
CA SER A 147 0.72 -1.59 14.22
C SER A 147 -0.68 -1.45 13.63
N GLN A 148 -1.37 -0.34 13.90
CA GLN A 148 -2.68 -0.07 13.30
C GLN A 148 -2.55 0.16 11.80
N ILE A 149 -1.56 0.96 11.39
CA ILE A 149 -1.32 1.27 9.98
C ILE A 149 -0.82 0.03 9.23
N PHE A 150 0.12 -0.73 9.79
CA PHE A 150 0.61 -1.94 9.13
C PHE A 150 -0.48 -3.02 9.02
N ALA A 151 -1.38 -3.13 10.01
CA ALA A 151 -2.56 -3.99 9.89
C ALA A 151 -3.54 -3.52 8.79
N HIS A 152 -3.67 -2.20 8.60
CA HIS A 152 -4.44 -1.62 7.49
C HIS A 152 -3.83 -1.99 6.13
N GLU A 153 -2.51 -1.86 5.98
CA GLU A 153 -1.82 -2.26 4.74
C GLU A 153 -1.91 -3.77 4.49
N LEU A 154 -1.79 -4.60 5.53
CA LEU A 154 -2.02 -6.05 5.41
C LEU A 154 -3.44 -6.35 4.94
N PHE A 155 -4.45 -5.61 5.40
CA PHE A 155 -5.81 -5.78 4.90
C PHE A 155 -5.93 -5.46 3.40
N HIS A 156 -5.22 -4.44 2.89
CA HIS A 156 -5.16 -4.17 1.45
C HIS A 156 -4.52 -5.31 0.66
N ILE A 157 -3.40 -5.85 1.14
CA ILE A 157 -2.76 -7.04 0.54
C ILE A 157 -3.73 -8.23 0.53
N TRP A 158 -4.33 -8.53 1.68
CA TRP A 158 -5.27 -9.64 1.83
C TRP A 158 -6.48 -9.50 0.91
N SER A 159 -7.12 -8.32 0.89
CA SER A 159 -8.36 -8.10 0.13
C SER A 159 -8.13 -8.09 -1.38
N LYS A 160 -6.93 -7.76 -1.85
CA LYS A 160 -6.56 -7.82 -3.27
C LYS A 160 -6.18 -9.22 -3.74
N TRP A 161 -5.74 -10.10 -2.83
CA TRP A 161 -5.28 -11.43 -3.18
C TRP A 161 -6.40 -12.27 -3.84
N HIS A 162 -6.06 -12.95 -4.93
CA HIS A 162 -7.04 -13.57 -5.82
C HIS A 162 -7.96 -14.62 -5.15
N THR A 163 -7.51 -15.27 -4.07
CA THR A 163 -8.33 -16.24 -3.32
C THR A 163 -9.38 -15.58 -2.43
N ASN A 164 -9.29 -14.28 -2.18
CA ASN A 164 -10.09 -13.58 -1.18
C ASN A 164 -11.16 -12.67 -1.79
N LEU A 165 -11.27 -12.61 -3.12
CA LEU A 165 -12.15 -11.67 -3.82
C LEU A 165 -13.63 -11.84 -3.44
N THR A 166 -14.09 -13.07 -3.24
CA THR A 166 -15.47 -13.35 -2.81
C THR A 166 -15.73 -12.81 -1.40
N ILE A 167 -14.82 -13.10 -0.46
CA ILE A 167 -14.94 -12.63 0.93
C ILE A 167 -14.84 -11.10 0.98
N ARG A 168 -13.98 -10.48 0.15
CA ARG A 168 -13.93 -9.02 0.01
C ARG A 168 -15.29 -8.46 -0.41
N ASP A 169 -15.91 -9.03 -1.43
CA ASP A 169 -17.21 -8.59 -1.94
C ASP A 169 -18.30 -8.70 -0.84
N GLU A 170 -18.28 -9.79 -0.06
CA GLU A 170 -19.20 -9.99 1.08
C GLU A 170 -18.96 -8.98 2.22
N LEU A 171 -17.69 -8.72 2.57
CA LEU A 171 -17.34 -7.71 3.58
C LEU A 171 -17.78 -6.32 3.16
N TYR A 172 -17.56 -5.94 1.90
CA TYR A 172 -17.96 -4.64 1.38
C TYR A 172 -19.50 -4.54 1.37
N ALA A 173 -20.21 -5.61 0.99
CA ALA A 173 -21.66 -5.66 1.04
C ALA A 173 -22.22 -5.49 2.46
N SER A 174 -21.52 -6.00 3.49
CA SER A 174 -21.93 -5.86 4.89
C SER A 174 -21.99 -4.40 5.37
N ILE A 175 -21.25 -3.50 4.72
CA ILE A 175 -21.23 -2.06 4.99
C ILE A 175 -21.88 -1.24 3.87
N GLY A 176 -22.68 -1.89 3.00
CA GLY A 176 -23.50 -1.23 1.98
C GLY A 176 -22.80 -0.95 0.64
N TYR A 177 -21.57 -1.43 0.45
CA TYR A 177 -20.88 -1.35 -0.85
C TYR A 177 -21.16 -2.58 -1.70
N HIS A 178 -21.57 -2.37 -2.94
CA HIS A 178 -21.86 -3.42 -3.89
C HIS A 178 -20.92 -3.34 -5.08
N LYS A 179 -20.42 -4.50 -5.51
CA LYS A 179 -19.57 -4.58 -6.70
C LYS A 179 -20.34 -4.14 -7.94
N ILE A 180 -19.69 -3.35 -8.78
CA ILE A 180 -20.19 -2.99 -10.10
C ILE A 180 -19.95 -4.19 -11.03
N PRO A 181 -21.00 -4.76 -11.65
CA PRO A 181 -20.82 -5.82 -12.64
C PRO A 181 -19.95 -5.33 -13.80
N VAL A 182 -19.08 -6.19 -14.32
CA VAL A 182 -18.09 -5.81 -15.37
C VAL A 182 -18.78 -5.27 -16.61
N GLU A 183 -19.92 -5.83 -16.98
CA GLU A 183 -20.76 -5.39 -18.10
C GLU A 183 -21.41 -4.01 -17.88
N LYS A 184 -21.34 -3.48 -16.65
CA LYS A 184 -21.79 -2.14 -16.25
C LYS A 184 -20.62 -1.28 -15.78
N SER A 185 -19.38 -1.61 -16.16
CA SER A 185 -18.24 -0.78 -15.82
C SER A 185 -18.49 0.66 -16.28
N ILE A 186 -18.23 1.59 -15.37
CA ILE A 186 -18.35 3.01 -15.64
C ILE A 186 -16.95 3.49 -15.98
N GLU A 187 -16.81 4.27 -17.04
CA GLU A 187 -15.58 5.01 -17.32
C GLU A 187 -15.77 6.45 -16.88
N PHE A 188 -14.69 7.10 -16.41
CA PHE A 188 -14.78 8.54 -16.20
C PHE A 188 -15.03 9.25 -17.53
N PRO A 189 -15.84 10.32 -17.53
CA PRO A 189 -15.88 11.26 -18.64
C PRO A 189 -14.48 11.71 -19.04
N ALA A 190 -14.24 11.91 -20.34
CA ALA A 190 -12.91 12.24 -20.86
C ALA A 190 -12.29 13.51 -20.23
N SER A 191 -13.11 14.47 -19.79
CA SER A 191 -12.65 15.66 -19.06
C SER A 191 -12.13 15.32 -17.66
N LEU A 192 -12.77 14.38 -16.95
CA LEU A 192 -12.39 13.96 -15.60
C LEU A 192 -11.22 12.97 -15.61
N GLN A 193 -11.12 12.09 -16.62
CA GLN A 193 -9.97 11.20 -16.79
C GLN A 193 -8.63 11.96 -16.75
N LYS A 194 -8.60 13.18 -17.33
CA LYS A 194 -7.39 14.01 -17.41
C LYS A 194 -6.93 14.60 -16.07
N ILE A 195 -7.83 14.69 -15.09
CA ILE A 195 -7.58 15.34 -13.79
C ILE A 195 -7.71 14.37 -12.60
N LYS A 196 -7.85 13.06 -12.86
CA LYS A 196 -7.98 12.09 -11.76
C LYS A 196 -6.66 11.90 -11.05
N MET A 197 -6.73 11.70 -9.73
CA MET A 197 -5.64 11.20 -8.90
C MET A 197 -5.88 9.72 -8.63
N THR A 198 -4.87 8.89 -8.83
CA THR A 198 -4.96 7.44 -8.64
C THR A 198 -4.55 7.10 -7.20
N ASN A 199 -5.30 6.21 -6.55
CA ASN A 199 -4.94 5.66 -5.24
C ASN A 199 -4.17 4.35 -5.44
N PRO A 200 -2.95 4.18 -4.89
CA PRO A 200 -2.20 2.92 -5.00
C PRO A 200 -2.92 1.69 -4.43
N ASP A 201 -3.74 1.87 -3.38
CA ASP A 201 -4.49 0.76 -2.78
C ASP A 201 -5.74 0.38 -3.57
N ALA A 202 -6.23 1.30 -4.41
CA ALA A 202 -7.39 1.14 -5.27
C ALA A 202 -7.15 1.76 -6.65
N PRO A 203 -6.25 1.19 -7.47
CA PRO A 203 -5.85 1.79 -8.75
C PRO A 203 -7.02 1.89 -9.75
N PHE A 204 -8.09 1.13 -9.52
CA PHE A 204 -9.34 1.17 -10.27
C PHE A 204 -10.46 1.75 -9.40
N VAL A 205 -10.80 3.03 -9.65
CA VAL A 205 -11.69 3.83 -8.80
C VAL A 205 -13.18 3.42 -8.92
N LEU A 206 -13.57 2.65 -9.95
CA LEU A 206 -14.98 2.37 -10.29
C LEU A 206 -15.32 0.88 -10.23
N LYS A 207 -14.98 0.22 -9.11
CA LYS A 207 -15.27 -1.22 -8.88
C LYS A 207 -16.45 -1.49 -7.94
N TYR A 208 -16.79 -0.54 -7.07
CA TYR A 208 -17.88 -0.66 -6.10
C TYR A 208 -18.73 0.61 -6.12
N TYR A 209 -19.98 0.49 -5.67
CA TYR A 209 -20.87 1.62 -5.41
C TYR A 209 -21.57 1.44 -4.07
N ILE A 210 -21.96 2.55 -3.46
CA ILE A 210 -22.87 2.61 -2.32
C ILE A 210 -24.15 3.35 -2.73
N GLU A 211 -25.29 2.93 -2.20
CA GLU A 211 -26.56 3.63 -2.42
C GLU A 211 -26.80 4.66 -1.32
N LEU A 212 -26.83 5.94 -1.69
CA LEU A 212 -27.02 7.05 -0.77
C LEU A 212 -28.28 7.85 -1.12
N GLU A 213 -28.95 8.37 -0.10
CA GLU A 213 -30.05 9.32 -0.26
C GLU A 213 -29.50 10.74 -0.10
N LYS A 214 -29.94 11.65 -0.96
CA LYS A 214 -29.54 13.05 -0.86
C LYS A 214 -30.26 13.69 0.33
N VAL A 215 -29.49 14.27 1.25
CA VAL A 215 -30.06 15.01 2.38
C VAL A 215 -30.98 16.12 1.87
N GLY A 216 -32.24 16.10 2.32
CA GLY A 216 -33.28 17.05 1.91
C GLY A 216 -34.09 16.64 0.66
N ASP A 217 -33.76 15.53 0.00
CA ASP A 217 -34.57 14.96 -1.07
C ASP A 217 -35.67 14.06 -0.47
N GLN A 218 -36.91 14.55 -0.48
CA GLN A 218 -38.07 13.83 0.08
C GLN A 218 -38.62 12.74 -0.84
N SER A 219 -38.03 12.55 -2.04
CA SER A 219 -38.51 11.54 -3.00
C SER A 219 -38.18 10.10 -2.59
N GLY A 220 -37.31 9.89 -1.59
CA GLY A 220 -36.78 8.57 -1.24
C GLY A 220 -35.86 7.99 -2.32
N LYS A 221 -35.44 8.82 -3.28
CA LYS A 221 -34.56 8.38 -4.37
C LYS A 221 -33.15 8.09 -3.84
N LYS A 222 -32.68 6.89 -4.13
CA LYS A 222 -31.30 6.46 -3.89
C LYS A 222 -30.44 6.70 -5.12
N TYR A 223 -29.22 7.13 -4.88
CA TYR A 223 -28.21 7.39 -5.89
C TYR A 223 -27.06 6.42 -5.70
N LYS A 224 -26.57 5.84 -6.80
CA LYS A 224 -25.37 4.99 -6.79
C LYS A 224 -24.16 5.90 -6.84
N CYS A 225 -23.38 5.91 -5.77
CA CYS A 225 -22.16 6.69 -5.62
C CYS A 225 -20.97 5.74 -5.63
N THR A 226 -19.95 6.08 -6.42
CA THR A 226 -18.70 5.32 -6.57
C THR A 226 -17.54 6.08 -5.97
#